data_AF-A0A538T6A3-F1
#
_entry.id   AF-A0A538T6A3-F1
#
_cell.length_a   1.000
_cell.length_b   1.000
_cell.length_c   1.000
_cell.angle_alpha   90.00
_cell.angle_beta   90.00
_cell.angle_gamma   90.00
#
_symmetry.space_group_name_H-M   'P 1'
#
loop_
_entity.id
_entity.type
_entity.pdbx_description
1 polymer ?
#
loop_
_entity_poly.entity_id
_entity_poly.type
_entity_poly.pdbx_seq_one_letter_code
_entity_poly.pdbx_strand_id
1 'polypeptide(L)'
;ELETKRASFKAALAAGVTICFGGDVGVFPHGDNVRELEDMVEYGMTPLAALRSATSGNAKVFRLDDRLGKIAPSGRTARVCASLSKREGDGR
;
A
#
# COMPACT_ATOMS: atom_id res chain seq x y z
N GLU A 1 -20.53 -10.41 0.50
CA GLU A 1 -19.83 -9.12 0.30
C GLU A 1 -18.31 -9.26 0.27
N LEU A 2 -17.67 -9.80 1.31
CA LEU A 2 -16.20 -9.97 1.37
C LEU A 2 -15.61 -10.82 0.22
N GLU A 3 -16.22 -11.96 -0.10
CA GLU A 3 -15.79 -12.80 -1.23
C GLU A 3 -15.85 -12.08 -2.59
N THR A 4 -16.86 -11.23 -2.78
CA THR A 4 -17.02 -10.42 -4.00
C THR A 4 -15.95 -9.34 -4.09
N LYS A 5 -15.57 -8.70 -2.97
CA LYS A 5 -14.45 -7.74 -2.91
C LYS A 5 -13.14 -8.41 -3.28
N ARG A 6 -12.84 -9.58 -2.71
CA ARG A 6 -11.61 -10.33 -3.01
C ARG A 6 -11.52 -10.74 -4.48
N ALA A 7 -12.60 -11.27 -5.04
CA ALA A 7 -12.65 -11.66 -6.45
C ALA A 7 -12.47 -10.46 -7.39
N SER A 8 -13.13 -9.34 -7.07
CA SER A 8 -13.02 -8.10 -7.87
C SER A 8 -11.62 -7.49 -7.79
N PHE A 9 -10.99 -7.50 -6.62
CA PHE A 9 -9.61 -7.03 -6.43
C PHE A 9 -8.62 -7.89 -7.22
N LYS A 10 -8.75 -9.22 -7.16
CA LYS A 10 -7.94 -10.15 -7.95
C LYS A 10 -8.11 -9.92 -9.45
N ALA A 11 -9.33 -9.70 -9.93
CA ALA A 11 -9.59 -9.41 -11.32
C ALA A 11 -8.96 -8.07 -11.76
N ALA A 12 -9.05 -7.02 -10.94
CA ALA A 12 -8.42 -5.74 -11.19
C ALA A 12 -6.88 -5.84 -11.23
N LEU A 13 -6.31 -6.62 -10.30
CA LEU A 13 -4.87 -6.90 -10.27
C LEU A 13 -4.42 -7.66 -11.53
N ALA A 14 -5.17 -8.69 -11.94
CA ALA A 14 -4.89 -9.46 -13.14
C ALA A 14 -5.04 -8.62 -14.43
N ALA A 15 -5.96 -7.65 -14.44
CA ALA A 15 -6.15 -6.72 -15.55
C ALA A 15 -5.09 -5.60 -15.60
N GLY A 16 -4.15 -5.54 -14.65
CA GLY A 16 -3.10 -4.52 -14.62
C GLY A 16 -3.61 -3.12 -14.23
N VAL A 17 -4.77 -3.03 -13.58
CA VAL A 17 -5.32 -1.76 -13.12
C VAL A 17 -4.40 -1.14 -12.06
N THR A 18 -4.23 0.18 -12.11
CA THR A 18 -3.51 0.89 -11.05
C THR A 18 -4.34 0.89 -9.78
N ILE A 19 -3.88 0.18 -8.75
CA ILE A 19 -4.55 0.06 -7.45
C ILE A 19 -3.92 1.05 -6.47
N CYS A 20 -4.77 1.86 -5.85
CA CYS A 20 -4.42 2.77 -4.75
C CYS A 20 -4.80 2.16 -3.40
N PHE A 21 -4.06 2.50 -2.36
CA PHE A 21 -4.38 2.08 -1.00
C PHE A 21 -5.26 3.12 -0.31
N GLY A 22 -6.31 2.68 0.38
CA GLY A 22 -7.21 3.56 1.13
C GLY A 22 -8.02 2.80 2.16
N GLY A 23 -7.65 2.99 3.44
CA GLY A 23 -8.13 2.31 4.66
C GLY A 23 -9.62 2.26 4.99
N ASP A 24 -10.49 2.76 4.11
CA ASP A 24 -11.91 3.12 4.34
C ASP A 24 -12.18 3.67 5.77
N VAL A 25 -11.31 4.59 6.18
CA VAL A 25 -11.25 5.09 7.56
C VAL A 25 -12.48 5.95 7.83
N GLY A 26 -13.33 5.51 8.75
CA GLY A 26 -14.69 6.03 8.95
C GLY A 26 -15.73 4.92 9.12
N VAL A 27 -15.46 3.73 8.56
CA VAL A 27 -16.19 2.48 8.84
C VAL A 27 -15.54 1.68 9.98
N PHE A 28 -14.22 1.84 10.17
CA PHE A 28 -13.43 1.22 11.23
C PHE A 28 -12.72 2.25 12.13
N PRO A 29 -12.29 1.87 13.35
CA PRO A 29 -11.55 2.75 14.25
C PRO A 29 -10.28 3.33 13.60
N HIS A 30 -10.03 4.62 13.83
CA HIS A 30 -8.78 5.25 13.40
C HIS A 30 -7.57 4.54 14.02
N GLY A 31 -6.65 4.08 13.18
CA GLY A 31 -5.40 3.44 13.60
C GLY A 31 -5.22 2.01 13.08
N ASP A 32 -6.30 1.35 12.67
CA ASP A 32 -6.28 -0.03 12.16
C ASP A 32 -6.08 -0.12 10.63
N ASN A 33 -5.76 1.00 9.96
CA ASN A 33 -5.62 1.07 8.49
C ASN A 33 -4.60 0.07 7.94
N VAL A 34 -3.62 -0.34 8.75
CA VAL A 34 -2.56 -1.28 8.35
C VAL A 34 -3.13 -2.65 7.95
N ARG A 35 -4.29 -3.05 8.50
CA ARG A 35 -4.92 -4.34 8.20
C ARG A 35 -5.30 -4.48 6.73
N GLU A 36 -5.79 -3.41 6.10
CA GLU A 36 -6.10 -3.45 4.67
C GLU A 36 -4.85 -3.62 3.79
N LEU A 37 -3.68 -3.19 4.27
CA LEU A 37 -2.42 -3.41 3.55
C LEU A 37 -2.04 -4.90 3.58
N GLU A 38 -2.30 -5.57 4.70
CA GLU A 38 -2.12 -7.03 4.86
C GLU A 38 -3.11 -7.78 3.96
N ASP A 39 -4.37 -7.35 3.92
CA ASP A 39 -5.39 -7.91 3.02
C ASP A 39 -5.00 -7.79 1.54
N MET A 40 -4.44 -6.66 1.12
CA MET A 40 -3.95 -6.48 -0.26
C MET A 40 -2.89 -7.52 -0.63
N VAL A 41 -2.01 -7.87 0.32
CA VAL A 41 -1.00 -8.91 0.12
C VAL A 41 -1.65 -10.29 0.08
N GLU A 42 -2.59 -10.59 0.98
CA GLU A 42 -3.33 -11.85 0.98
C GLU A 42 -4.17 -12.04 -0.30
N TYR A 43 -4.60 -10.93 -0.92
CA TYR A 43 -5.38 -10.96 -2.16
C TYR A 43 -4.51 -11.15 -3.40
N GLY A 44 -3.18 -11.13 -3.27
CA GLY A 44 -2.23 -11.50 -4.32
C GLY A 44 -1.30 -10.37 -4.75
N MET A 45 -1.32 -9.20 -4.10
CA MET A 45 -0.35 -8.15 -4.36
C MET A 45 0.99 -8.49 -3.69
N THR A 46 2.12 -8.22 -4.36
CA THR A 46 3.42 -8.37 -3.69
C THR A 46 3.55 -7.34 -2.56
N PRO A 47 4.25 -7.64 -1.45
CA PRO A 47 4.46 -6.69 -0.36
C PRO A 47 5.05 -5.35 -0.84
N LEU A 48 5.97 -5.40 -1.82
CA LEU A 48 6.55 -4.20 -2.40
C LEU A 48 5.52 -3.39 -3.21
N ALA A 49 4.62 -4.03 -3.95
CA ALA A 49 3.56 -3.35 -4.68
C ALA A 49 2.53 -2.73 -3.72
N ALA A 50 2.20 -3.39 -2.61
CA ALA A 50 1.33 -2.84 -1.56
C ALA A 50 1.96 -1.61 -0.89
N LEU A 51 3.25 -1.65 -0.56
CA LEU A 51 3.96 -0.48 -0.03
C LEU A 51 4.03 0.66 -1.05
N ARG A 52 4.20 0.34 -2.35
CA ARG A 52 4.19 1.34 -3.41
C ARG A 52 2.82 1.96 -3.58
N SER A 53 1.72 1.19 -3.54
CA SER A 53 0.37 1.75 -3.62
C SER A 53 0.11 2.72 -2.48
N ALA A 54 0.54 2.40 -1.25
CA ALA A 54 0.41 3.28 -0.09
C ALA A 54 1.33 4.53 -0.10
N THR A 55 2.32 4.60 -0.99
CA THR A 55 3.31 5.70 -1.05
C THR A 55 3.32 6.40 -2.41
N SER A 56 4.28 6.05 -3.27
CA SER A 56 4.50 6.67 -4.58
C SER A 56 3.32 6.47 -5.56
N GLY A 57 2.58 5.37 -5.44
CA GLY A 57 1.40 5.05 -6.22
C GLY A 57 0.27 6.02 -5.91
N ASN A 58 -0.12 6.14 -4.64
CA ASN A 58 -1.08 7.14 -4.18
C ASN A 58 -0.66 8.57 -4.53
N ALA A 59 0.62 8.93 -4.33
CA ALA A 59 1.12 10.26 -4.69
C ALA A 59 0.90 10.57 -6.19
N LYS A 60 1.12 9.60 -7.07
CA LYS A 60 0.88 9.75 -8.51
C LYS A 60 -0.60 9.90 -8.83
N VAL A 61 -1.47 9.13 -8.19
CA VAL A 61 -2.92 9.21 -8.43
C VAL A 61 -3.50 10.52 -7.92
N PHE A 62 -2.99 11.05 -6.82
CA PHE A 62 -3.38 12.36 -6.30
C PHE A 62 -2.69 13.55 -6.98
N ARG A 63 -1.81 13.31 -7.99
CA ARG A 63 -1.01 14.35 -8.65
C ARG A 63 -0.14 15.15 -7.67
N LEU A 64 0.38 14.47 -6.66
CA LEU A 64 1.27 14.98 -5.61
C LEU A 64 2.67 14.35 -5.71
N ASP A 65 2.98 13.62 -6.78
CA ASP A 65 4.24 12.88 -6.97
C ASP A 65 5.46 13.78 -7.21
N ASP A 66 5.22 15.06 -7.46
CA ASP A 66 6.20 16.14 -7.48
C ASP A 66 6.69 16.49 -6.06
N ARG A 67 5.84 16.33 -5.04
CA ARG A 67 6.10 16.77 -3.66
C ARG A 67 6.20 15.63 -2.64
N LEU A 68 5.46 14.55 -2.82
CA LEU A 68 5.25 13.46 -1.84
C LEU A 68 5.52 12.06 -2.43
N GLY A 69 5.57 11.06 -1.55
CA GLY A 69 5.58 9.63 -1.93
C GLY A 69 6.93 9.06 -2.35
N LYS A 70 8.01 9.86 -2.37
CA LYS A 70 9.38 9.41 -2.69
C LYS A 70 10.39 10.06 -1.74
N ILE A 71 11.30 9.26 -1.20
CA ILE A 71 12.47 9.77 -0.48
C ILE A 71 13.50 10.21 -1.53
N ALA A 72 13.90 11.49 -1.50
CA ALA A 72 14.85 12.04 -2.44
C ALA A 72 15.84 12.99 -1.74
N PRO A 73 17.12 13.00 -2.14
CA PRO A 73 18.14 13.81 -1.47
C PRO A 73 17.88 15.32 -1.49
N SER A 74 17.12 15.83 -2.47
CA SER A 74 17.00 17.27 -2.78
C SER A 74 15.69 17.94 -2.35
N GLY A 75 15.08 17.51 -1.25
CA GLY A 75 14.01 18.31 -0.62
C GLY A 75 12.58 18.03 -1.10
N ARG A 76 12.27 16.80 -1.52
CA ARG A 76 10.87 16.35 -1.53
C ARG A 76 10.43 16.07 -0.10
N THR A 77 9.20 16.48 0.27
CA THR A 77 8.66 16.30 1.62
C THR A 77 8.38 14.81 1.85
N ALA A 78 9.41 14.05 2.19
CA ALA A 78 9.30 12.65 2.52
C ALA A 78 8.75 12.53 3.95
N ARG A 79 7.46 12.23 4.10
CA ARG A 79 6.97 11.61 5.35
C ARG A 79 7.38 10.14 5.32
N VAL A 80 8.40 9.81 6.10
CA VAL A 80 8.89 8.45 6.26
C VAL A 80 8.16 7.81 7.44
N CYS A 81 7.35 6.79 7.17
CA CYS A 81 6.90 5.87 8.21
C CYS A 81 7.83 4.65 8.17
N ALA A 82 8.63 4.46 9.23
CA ALA A 82 9.49 3.30 9.37
C ALA A 82 8.73 2.21 10.13
N SER A 83 8.60 1.03 9.54
CA SER A 83 8.17 -0.17 10.25
C SER A 83 9.39 -1.07 10.48
N LEU A 84 9.51 -1.61 11.70
CA LEU A 84 10.54 -2.59 12.03
C LEU A 84 10.13 -3.94 11.45
N SER A 85 10.73 -4.35 10.33
CA SER A 85 10.74 -5.76 9.92
C SER A 85 11.89 -6.44 10.65
N LYS A 86 11.59 -7.43 11.51
CA LYS A 86 12.63 -8.35 11.97
C LYS A 86 13.20 -9.04 10.73
N ARG A 87 14.52 -8.93 10.52
CA ARG A 87 15.21 -9.83 9.60
C ARG A 87 14.99 -11.25 10.14
N GLU A 88 14.26 -12.08 9.41
CA GLU A 88 14.42 -13.52 9.56
C GLU A 88 15.88 -13.83 9.22
N GLY A 89 16.62 -14.25 10.23
CA GLY A 89 17.98 -14.74 10.06
C GLY A 89 17.94 -16.02 9.26
N ASP A 90 18.67 -16.02 8.15
CA ASP A 90 19.17 -17.22 7.49
C ASP A 90 19.99 -18.03 8.50
N GLY A 91 19.37 -19.08 9.05
CA GLY A 91 19.99 -20.04 9.93
C GLY A 91 20.19 -21.35 9.17
N ARG A 92 21.30 -21.43 8.43
CA ARG A 92 21.99 -22.69 8.17
C ARG A 92 22.84 -23.07 9.37
#